data_AF-A0A662EY65-F1
#
_entry.id   AF-A0A662EY65-F1
#
_cell.length_a   1.000
_cell.length_b   1.000
_cell.length_c   1.000
_cell.angle_alpha   90.00
_cell.angle_beta   90.00
_cell.angle_gamma   90.00
#
_symmetry.space_group_name_H-M   'P 1'
#
loop_
_entity.id
_entity.type
_entity.pdbx_description
1 polymer ?
#
loop_
_entity_poly.entity_id
_entity_poly.type
_entity_poly.pdbx_seq_one_letter_code
_entity_poly.pdbx_strand_id
1 'polypeptide(L)'
;MFDICHISHFFFYLAMQIKSDLSDFLCSKLLATPKRFIMKKQKRVESPRHYVIYTYDLTKTSSKSKKVRFVYLLKGRKREKGLVKKMCGDFLVPGCFIIPIRNDEEMQEVFAKWNIPYKRKEVLLL
;
A
#
# COMPACT_ATOMS: atom_id res chain seq x y z
N MET A 1 14.23 -26.27 -42.30
CA MET A 1 13.07 -25.46 -41.87
C MET A 1 13.10 -25.51 -40.35
N PHE A 2 13.12 -24.34 -39.71
CA PHE A 2 13.92 -24.03 -38.51
C PHE A 2 13.50 -24.70 -37.18
N ASP A 3 14.53 -24.96 -36.37
CA ASP A 3 14.56 -25.63 -35.08
C ASP A 3 13.86 -24.88 -33.93
N ILE A 4 13.20 -25.64 -33.05
CA ILE A 4 12.45 -25.18 -31.86
C ILE A 4 13.39 -25.02 -30.64
N CYS A 5 14.61 -24.51 -30.83
CA CYS A 5 15.68 -24.64 -29.83
C CYS A 5 15.90 -23.42 -28.90
N HIS A 6 15.04 -22.39 -28.86
CA HIS A 6 15.46 -21.11 -28.25
C HIS A 6 14.51 -20.42 -27.26
N ILE A 7 13.71 -21.16 -26.49
CA ILE A 7 12.87 -20.54 -25.42
C ILE A 7 12.96 -21.30 -24.07
N SER A 8 13.89 -22.24 -23.89
CA SER A 8 14.06 -22.97 -22.62
C SER A 8 15.19 -22.45 -21.71
N HIS A 9 15.99 -21.48 -22.17
CA HIS A 9 17.16 -21.01 -21.42
C HIS A 9 16.89 -19.84 -20.46
N PHE A 10 15.70 -19.21 -20.51
CA PHE A 10 15.38 -18.05 -19.67
C PHE A 10 14.82 -18.42 -18.29
N PHE A 11 14.26 -19.63 -18.14
CA PHE A 11 13.69 -20.09 -16.86
C PHE A 11 14.74 -20.61 -15.87
N PHE A 12 15.94 -20.95 -16.34
CA PHE A 12 16.99 -21.48 -15.47
C PHE A 12 17.71 -20.38 -14.66
N TYR A 13 17.78 -19.15 -15.18
CA TYR A 13 18.52 -18.06 -14.52
C TYR A 13 17.75 -17.40 -13.36
N LEU A 14 16.42 -17.41 -13.38
CA LEU A 14 15.60 -16.80 -12.32
C LEU A 14 15.46 -17.70 -11.08
N ALA A 15 15.58 -19.02 -11.25
CA ALA A 15 15.50 -19.99 -10.15
C ALA A 15 16.78 -20.08 -9.30
N MET A 16 17.89 -19.48 -9.75
CA MET A 16 19.19 -19.55 -9.08
C MET A 16 19.50 -18.34 -8.18
N GLN A 17 18.73 -17.25 -8.25
CA GLN A 17 18.96 -16.05 -7.42
C GLN A 17 18.20 -16.05 -6.08
N ILE A 18 17.27 -16.99 -5.86
CA ILE A 18 16.41 -17.00 -4.66
C ILE A 18 16.92 -17.98 -3.58
N LYS A 19 17.89 -18.84 -3.91
CA LYS A 19 18.35 -19.92 -3.02
C LYS A 19 19.61 -19.59 -2.21
N SER A 20 20.29 -18.48 -2.46
CA SER A 20 21.56 -18.12 -1.83
C SER A 20 21.47 -17.08 -0.70
N ASP A 21 20.29 -16.52 -0.41
CA ASP A 21 20.14 -15.49 0.65
C ASP A 21 19.56 -16.05 1.97
N LEU A 22 19.15 -17.32 2.02
CA LEU A 22 18.47 -17.91 3.18
C LEU A 22 19.40 -18.73 4.10
N SER A 23 20.63 -19.03 3.68
CA SER A 23 21.61 -19.80 4.46
C SER A 23 22.51 -18.95 5.37
N ASP A 24 22.58 -17.64 5.16
CA ASP A 24 23.42 -16.74 5.98
C ASP A 24 22.67 -16.19 7.20
N PHE A 25 21.34 -16.31 7.20
CA PHE A 25 20.48 -15.77 8.27
C PHE A 25 20.38 -16.67 9.52
N LEU A 26 20.83 -17.93 9.45
CA LEU A 26 20.68 -18.90 10.54
C LEU A 26 21.96 -19.14 11.35
N CYS A 27 23.11 -18.60 10.97
CA CYS A 27 24.38 -18.92 11.62
C CYS A 27 24.87 -17.90 12.67
N SER A 28 24.28 -16.71 12.79
CA SER A 28 24.77 -15.66 13.70
C SER A 28 24.15 -15.64 15.10
N LYS A 29 23.34 -16.65 15.47
CA LYS A 29 22.59 -16.66 16.74
C LYS A 29 23.33 -17.25 17.94
N LEU A 30 24.57 -17.71 17.80
CA LEU A 30 25.30 -18.29 18.91
C LEU A 30 26.68 -17.63 19.05
N LEU A 31 26.84 -16.97 20.22
CA LEU A 31 28.09 -16.49 20.83
C LEU A 31 28.62 -15.13 20.35
N ALA A 32 28.04 -14.05 20.90
CA ALA A 32 28.77 -12.95 21.58
C ALA A 32 27.82 -11.75 21.75
N THR A 33 27.71 -11.23 22.97
CA THR A 33 27.19 -9.88 23.22
C THR A 33 28.37 -8.90 23.33
N PRO A 34 28.61 -8.03 22.31
CA PRO A 34 29.41 -6.85 22.51
C PRO A 34 28.55 -5.59 22.45
N LYS A 35 28.53 -4.89 23.59
CA LYS A 35 28.35 -3.45 23.81
C LYS A 35 27.48 -2.70 22.77
N ARG A 36 26.25 -2.40 23.20
CA ARG A 36 25.33 -1.40 22.62
C ARG A 36 26.06 -0.10 22.25
N PHE A 37 26.43 0.04 21.00
CA PHE A 37 26.69 1.33 20.38
C PHE A 37 25.33 1.87 19.88
N ILE A 38 24.74 2.82 20.60
CA ILE A 38 23.51 3.49 20.18
C ILE A 38 23.89 4.47 19.07
N MET A 39 23.86 4.01 17.82
CA MET A 39 23.91 4.90 16.66
C MET A 39 22.59 5.69 16.61
N LYS A 40 22.63 6.96 17.00
CA LYS A 40 21.52 7.89 16.79
C LYS A 40 21.31 8.02 15.27
N LYS A 41 20.27 7.38 14.75
CA LYS A 41 19.93 7.38 13.32
C LYS A 41 19.57 8.80 12.91
N GLN A 42 20.49 9.46 12.20
CA GLN A 42 20.29 10.79 11.62
C GLN A 42 19.09 10.73 10.67
N LYS A 43 18.00 11.41 11.04
CA LYS A 43 16.76 11.48 10.25
C LYS A 43 17.08 12.27 8.98
N ARG A 44 17.23 11.59 7.83
CA ARG A 44 17.25 12.27 6.53
C ARG A 44 15.97 13.11 6.45
N VAL A 45 16.10 14.40 6.20
CA VAL A 45 14.97 15.28 5.91
C VAL A 45 14.37 14.79 4.60
N GLU A 46 13.26 14.07 4.68
CA GLU A 46 12.54 13.65 3.49
C GLU A 46 11.82 14.86 2.90
N SER A 47 11.74 14.96 1.57
CA SER A 47 11.00 16.05 0.91
C SER A 47 9.53 16.05 1.37
N PRO A 48 8.91 17.22 1.60
CA PRO A 48 7.52 17.29 2.03
C PRO A 48 6.62 16.54 1.04
N ARG A 49 5.88 15.56 1.54
CA ARG A 49 4.98 14.75 0.71
C ARG A 49 3.57 15.30 0.83
N HIS A 50 2.97 15.62 -0.31
CA HIS A 50 1.61 16.14 -0.41
C HIS A 50 0.61 14.99 -0.43
N TYR A 51 -0.29 15.00 0.55
CA TYR A 51 -1.35 14.01 0.71
C TYR A 51 -2.70 14.68 0.90
N VAL A 52 -3.75 13.91 0.71
CA VAL A 52 -5.12 14.32 0.95
C VAL A 52 -5.78 13.31 1.89
N ILE A 53 -6.38 13.83 2.96
CA ILE A 53 -7.18 13.07 3.89
C ILE A 53 -8.64 13.18 3.48
N TYR A 54 -9.28 12.03 3.36
CA TYR A 54 -10.70 11.90 3.12
C TYR A 54 -11.38 11.35 4.36
N THR A 55 -12.44 12.03 4.79
CA THR A 55 -13.33 11.55 5.84
C THR A 55 -14.73 11.44 5.28
N TYR A 56 -15.33 10.25 5.31
CA TYR A 56 -16.67 10.03 4.78
C TYR A 56 -17.62 9.54 5.88
N ASP A 57 -18.87 9.94 5.76
CA ASP A 57 -19.92 9.51 6.67
C ASP A 57 -20.99 8.70 5.92
N LEU A 58 -21.29 7.51 6.43
CA LEU A 58 -22.28 6.61 5.88
C LEU A 58 -23.62 6.67 6.61
N THR A 59 -23.76 7.48 7.67
CA THR A 59 -25.02 7.63 8.43
C THR A 59 -26.17 8.06 7.52
N LYS A 60 -25.92 9.06 6.67
CA LYS A 60 -26.88 9.67 5.74
C LYS A 60 -27.31 8.76 4.58
N THR A 61 -26.62 7.65 4.33
CA THR A 61 -26.99 6.71 3.25
C THR A 61 -28.12 5.79 3.71
N SER A 62 -29.23 5.74 2.97
CA SER A 62 -30.44 5.02 3.41
C SER A 62 -30.30 3.48 3.39
N SER A 63 -29.52 2.92 2.46
CA SER A 63 -29.42 1.46 2.29
C SER A 63 -28.19 0.86 2.98
N LYS A 64 -28.42 -0.08 3.93
CA LYS A 64 -27.36 -0.86 4.61
C LYS A 64 -26.47 -1.61 3.61
N SER A 65 -27.06 -2.15 2.53
CA SER A 65 -26.32 -2.84 1.46
C SER A 65 -25.37 -1.88 0.71
N LYS A 66 -25.84 -0.66 0.39
CA LYS A 66 -25.01 0.35 -0.27
C LYS A 66 -23.80 0.75 0.57
N LYS A 67 -23.98 0.89 1.90
CA LYS A 67 -22.88 1.17 2.85
C LYS A 67 -21.80 0.09 2.79
N VAL A 68 -22.20 -1.17 2.87
CA VAL A 68 -21.27 -2.32 2.86
C VAL A 68 -20.52 -2.40 1.53
N ARG A 69 -21.23 -2.25 0.40
CA ARG A 69 -20.62 -2.25 -0.94
C ARG A 69 -19.58 -1.15 -1.11
N PHE A 70 -19.87 0.05 -0.62
CA PHE A 70 -18.91 1.16 -0.67
C PHE A 70 -17.67 0.88 0.16
N VAL A 71 -17.82 0.34 1.38
CA VAL A 71 -16.66 -0.03 2.21
C VAL A 71 -15.83 -1.11 1.52
N TYR A 72 -16.44 -2.08 0.86
CA TYR A 72 -15.72 -3.10 0.09
C TYR A 72 -15.01 -2.55 -1.14
N LEU A 73 -15.58 -1.54 -1.81
CA LEU A 73 -14.88 -0.84 -2.88
C LEU A 73 -13.57 -0.22 -2.36
N LEU A 74 -13.62 0.46 -1.21
CA LEU A 74 -12.47 1.17 -0.67
C LEU A 74 -11.44 0.24 -0.01
N LYS A 75 -11.87 -0.69 0.84
CA LYS A 75 -10.99 -1.61 1.60
C LYS A 75 -10.59 -2.86 0.82
N GLY A 76 -11.41 -3.28 -0.14
CA GLY A 76 -11.29 -4.57 -0.82
C GLY A 76 -11.96 -5.68 -0.03
N ARG A 77 -11.87 -6.91 -0.58
CA ARG A 77 -12.48 -8.11 0.01
C ARG A 77 -11.53 -9.29 -0.07
N LYS A 78 -11.38 -10.01 1.05
CA LYS A 78 -10.54 -11.21 1.17
C LYS A 78 -9.11 -10.96 0.66
N ARG A 79 -8.80 -11.41 -0.56
CA ARG A 79 -7.47 -11.33 -1.19
C ARG A 79 -7.32 -10.17 -2.17
N GLU A 80 -8.40 -9.45 -2.46
CA GLU A 80 -8.37 -8.32 -3.38
C GLU A 80 -8.09 -7.01 -2.64
N LYS A 81 -7.11 -6.26 -3.16
CA LYS A 81 -6.80 -4.90 -2.68
C LYS A 81 -7.94 -3.95 -3.06
N GLY A 82 -8.41 -3.17 -2.09
CA GLY A 82 -9.37 -2.10 -2.32
C GLY A 82 -8.77 -0.89 -3.02
N LEU A 83 -9.64 0.02 -3.45
CA LEU A 83 -9.27 1.23 -4.18
C LEU A 83 -8.22 2.07 -3.45
N VAL A 84 -8.37 2.26 -2.13
CA VAL A 84 -7.43 3.06 -1.33
C VAL A 84 -6.02 2.47 -1.39
N LYS A 85 -5.90 1.15 -1.27
CA LYS A 85 -4.61 0.45 -1.37
C LYS A 85 -4.05 0.44 -2.79
N LYS A 86 -4.89 0.43 -3.83
CA LYS A 86 -4.46 0.54 -5.23
C LYS A 86 -3.89 1.94 -5.53
N MET A 87 -4.47 2.97 -4.94
CA MET A 87 -4.02 4.36 -5.05
C MET A 87 -2.85 4.71 -4.12
N CYS A 88 -2.09 3.73 -3.64
CA CYS A 88 -0.98 3.91 -2.70
C CYS A 88 -1.37 4.69 -1.42
N GLY A 89 -2.62 4.58 -1.00
CA GLY A 89 -3.14 5.17 0.23
C GLY A 89 -3.29 4.18 1.37
N ASP A 90 -3.59 4.72 2.54
CA ASP A 90 -3.74 3.98 3.78
C ASP A 90 -4.95 4.44 4.60
N PHE A 91 -5.58 3.51 5.31
CA PHE A 91 -6.63 3.86 6.27
C PHE A 91 -6.00 4.30 7.57
N LEU A 92 -6.41 5.48 8.05
CA LEU A 92 -6.03 5.99 9.35
C LEU A 92 -6.95 5.40 10.43
N VAL A 93 -8.26 5.47 10.18
CA VAL A 93 -9.33 4.91 11.03
C VAL A 93 -10.51 4.48 10.15
N PRO A 94 -11.50 3.72 10.65
CA PRO A 94 -12.73 3.47 9.90
C PRO A 94 -13.40 4.79 9.49
N GLY A 95 -13.72 4.96 8.20
CA GLY A 95 -14.30 6.20 7.69
C GLY A 95 -13.28 7.29 7.31
N CYS A 96 -11.99 7.07 7.54
CA CYS A 96 -10.95 8.05 7.25
C CYS A 96 -9.69 7.40 6.66
N PHE A 97 -9.21 7.94 5.56
CA PHE A 97 -8.02 7.44 4.88
C PHE A 97 -7.23 8.58 4.25
N ILE A 98 -5.99 8.29 3.90
CA ILE A 98 -5.05 9.21 3.28
C ILE A 98 -4.62 8.66 1.91
N ILE A 99 -4.55 9.53 0.91
CA ILE A 99 -4.06 9.20 -0.43
C ILE A 99 -3.05 10.26 -0.91
N PRO A 100 -2.08 9.90 -1.76
CA PRO A 100 -1.24 10.89 -2.44
C PRO A 100 -2.08 11.85 -3.28
N ILE A 101 -1.68 13.13 -3.33
CA ILE A 101 -2.42 14.16 -4.09
C ILE A 101 -2.59 13.84 -5.59
N ARG A 102 -1.70 13.02 -6.16
CA ARG A 102 -1.75 12.59 -7.57
C ARG A 102 -3.02 11.79 -7.91
N ASN A 103 -3.64 11.17 -6.91
CA ASN A 103 -4.82 10.32 -7.08
C ASN A 103 -6.10 11.00 -6.57
N ASP A 104 -6.02 12.30 -6.27
CA ASP A 104 -7.12 13.07 -5.68
C ASP A 104 -8.33 13.15 -6.61
N GLU A 105 -8.11 13.51 -7.87
CA GLU A 105 -9.17 13.65 -8.88
C GLU A 105 -9.95 12.35 -9.08
N GLU A 106 -9.25 11.23 -9.25
CA GLU A 106 -9.88 9.91 -9.41
C GLU A 106 -10.73 9.54 -8.19
N MET A 107 -10.28 9.90 -6.98
CA MET A 107 -11.04 9.63 -5.77
C MET A 107 -12.29 10.51 -5.65
N GLN A 108 -12.21 11.78 -6.05
CA GLN A 108 -13.37 12.67 -6.09
C GLN A 108 -14.45 12.15 -7.05
N GLU A 109 -14.06 11.64 -8.22
CA GLU A 109 -15.01 11.02 -9.15
C GLU A 109 -15.73 9.82 -8.52
N VAL A 110 -15.01 9.00 -7.76
CA VAL A 110 -15.61 7.86 -7.07
C VAL A 110 -16.64 8.32 -6.05
N PHE A 111 -16.33 9.33 -5.24
CA PHE A 111 -17.30 9.89 -4.31
C PHE A 111 -18.53 10.50 -5.01
N ALA A 112 -18.33 11.18 -6.14
CA ALA A 112 -19.40 11.72 -6.96
C ALA A 112 -20.31 10.61 -7.52
N LYS A 113 -19.72 9.57 -8.13
CA LYS A 113 -20.45 8.40 -8.67
C LYS A 113 -21.29 7.68 -7.61
N TRP A 114 -20.77 7.59 -6.39
CA TRP A 114 -21.47 6.92 -5.29
C TRP A 114 -22.47 7.83 -4.54
N ASN A 115 -22.39 9.15 -4.76
CA ASN A 115 -23.15 10.20 -4.07
C ASN A 115 -23.05 10.06 -2.54
N ILE A 116 -21.81 10.01 -2.04
CA ILE A 116 -21.53 9.86 -0.61
C ILE A 116 -20.93 11.17 -0.08
N PRO A 117 -21.47 11.73 1.02
CA PRO A 117 -20.93 12.92 1.61
C PRO A 117 -19.54 12.66 2.21
N TYR A 118 -18.57 13.49 1.83
CA TYR A 118 -17.21 13.42 2.30
C TYR A 118 -16.66 14.81 2.65
N LYS A 119 -15.63 14.82 3.48
CA LYS A 119 -14.78 15.98 3.78
C LYS A 119 -13.39 15.69 3.24
N ARG A 120 -12.82 16.67 2.54
CA ARG A 120 -11.48 16.64 1.97
C ARG A 120 -10.59 17.62 2.75
N LYS A 121 -9.38 17.19 3.11
CA LYS A 121 -8.36 18.05 3.72
C LYS A 121 -7.00 17.74 3.14
N GLU A 122 -6.34 18.73 2.59
CA GLU A 122 -4.95 18.60 2.14
C GLU A 122 -4.01 18.66 3.34
N VAL A 123 -2.98 17.81 3.32
CA VAL A 123 -1.96 17.74 4.38
C VAL A 123 -0.58 17.59 3.78
N LEU A 124 0.38 18.25 4.40
CA LEU A 124 1.79 18.17 4.06
C LEU A 124 2.48 17.37 5.17
N LEU A 125 3.10 16.25 4.81
CA LEU A 125 3.85 15.42 5.75
C LEU A 125 5.35 15.73 5.62
N LEU A 126 5.97 16.06 6.75
CA LEU A 126 7.37 16.46 6.92
C LEU A 126 8.23 15.37 7.58
#